data_AF-A0A3R7I664-F1
#
_entry.id   AF-A0A3R7I664-F1
#
_cell.length_a   1.000
_cell.length_b   1.000
_cell.length_c   1.000
_cell.angle_alpha   90.00
_cell.angle_beta   90.00
_cell.angle_gamma   90.00
#
_symmetry.space_group_name_H-M   'P 1'
#
loop_
_entity.id
_entity.type
_entity.pdbx_description
1 polymer ?
#
loop_
_entity_poly.entity_id
_entity_poly.type
_entity_poly.pdbx_seq_one_letter_code
_entity_poly.pdbx_strand_id
1 'polypeptide(L)'
;MAEKLKREGKVITGTVVVESPCDARLLRRDTRKVKVEIRDAEAILCMACGAGVQTVVEHLEKITVPCLDTKFIGETERIGRFYERCRACGECILFETGGICPVTRCPKGMMNGPCGGMYNGKW
;
A
#
# COMPACT_ATOMS: atom_id res chain seq x y z
N MET A 1 13.72 12.01 4.89
CA MET A 1 13.34 11.33 3.64
C MET A 1 13.42 12.27 2.44
N ALA A 2 12.62 13.35 2.38
CA ALA A 2 12.63 14.29 1.24
C ALA A 2 14.02 14.87 0.93
N GLU A 3 14.78 15.29 1.95
CA GLU A 3 16.15 15.81 1.76
C GLU A 3 17.13 14.76 1.21
N LYS A 4 16.97 13.49 1.60
CA LYS A 4 17.79 12.39 1.06
C LYS A 4 17.50 12.18 -0.43
N LEU A 5 16.21 12.15 -0.80
CA LEU A 5 15.77 11.98 -2.18
C LEU A 5 16.21 13.14 -3.09
N LYS A 6 16.12 14.39 -2.60
CA LYS A 6 16.64 15.56 -3.32
C LYS A 6 18.15 15.46 -3.58
N ARG A 7 18.93 15.02 -2.57
CA ARG A 7 20.37 14.79 -2.73
C ARG A 7 20.70 13.71 -3.76
N GLU A 8 19.83 12.71 -3.89
CA GLU A 8 19.90 11.65 -4.91
C GLU A 8 19.32 12.09 -6.27
N GLY A 9 19.01 13.39 -6.45
CA GLY A 9 18.53 13.96 -7.71
C GLY A 9 17.07 13.66 -8.04
N LYS A 10 16.27 13.19 -7.07
CA LYS A 10 14.84 12.93 -7.26
C LYS A 10 14.01 14.20 -7.06
N VAL A 11 13.03 14.39 -7.94
CA VAL A 11 12.05 15.48 -7.83
C VAL A 11 10.93 15.05 -6.89
N ILE A 12 10.61 15.90 -5.91
CA ILE A 12 9.48 15.69 -5.00
C ILE A 12 8.31 16.50 -5.53
N THR A 13 7.30 15.82 -6.09
CA THR A 13 6.11 16.49 -6.64
C THR A 13 5.17 16.98 -5.54
N GLY A 14 5.09 16.29 -4.40
CA GLY A 14 4.29 16.69 -3.26
C GLY A 14 4.42 15.74 -2.06
N THR A 15 3.83 16.11 -0.93
CA THR A 15 3.77 15.29 0.28
C THR A 15 2.41 15.42 0.96
N VAL A 16 1.94 14.34 1.58
CA VAL A 16 0.72 14.34 2.37
C VAL A 16 0.83 13.34 3.51
N VAL A 17 0.34 13.73 4.69
CA VAL A 17 0.10 12.82 5.81
C VAL A 17 -1.37 12.43 5.76
N VAL A 18 -1.62 11.13 5.74
CA VAL A 18 -2.96 10.54 5.78
C VAL A 18 -3.13 9.92 7.16
N GLU A 19 -4.18 10.31 7.85
CA GLU A 19 -4.43 9.94 9.25
C GLU A 19 -4.53 8.42 9.44
N SER A 20 -5.35 7.76 8.61
CA SER A 20 -5.47 6.31 8.57
C SER A 20 -5.46 5.84 7.11
N PRO A 21 -4.27 5.53 6.54
CA PRO A 21 -4.12 5.19 5.14
C PRO A 21 -4.90 3.93 4.71
N CYS A 22 -5.22 3.05 5.65
CA CYS A 22 -6.05 1.87 5.44
C CYS A 22 -7.55 2.16 5.35
N ASP A 23 -8.02 3.35 5.73
CA ASP A 23 -9.39 3.80 5.48
C ASP A 23 -9.44 4.53 4.14
N ALA A 24 -10.06 3.90 3.15
CA ALA A 24 -10.23 4.44 1.80
C ALA A 24 -10.87 5.84 1.77
N ARG A 25 -11.77 6.16 2.71
CA ARG A 25 -12.47 7.45 2.76
C ARG A 25 -11.51 8.54 3.22
N LEU A 26 -10.71 8.25 4.25
CA LEU A 26 -9.70 9.18 4.77
C LEU A 26 -8.57 9.35 3.77
N LEU A 27 -8.10 8.27 3.14
CA LEU A 27 -7.15 8.33 2.04
C LEU A 27 -7.64 9.27 0.93
N ARG A 28 -8.87 9.08 0.42
CA ARG A 28 -9.45 9.92 -0.64
C ARG A 28 -9.63 11.37 -0.20
N ARG A 29 -10.09 11.62 1.03
CA ARG A 29 -10.25 12.97 1.59
C ARG A 29 -8.91 13.69 1.63
N ASP A 30 -7.90 13.05 2.21
CA ASP A 30 -6.62 13.67 2.51
C ASP A 30 -5.77 13.83 1.24
N THR A 31 -5.86 12.90 0.29
CA THR A 31 -5.13 12.98 -0.99
C THR A 31 -5.78 13.93 -2.00
N ARG A 32 -7.05 14.32 -1.81
CA ARG A 32 -7.76 15.23 -2.73
C ARG A 32 -7.02 16.55 -2.92
N LYS A 33 -6.38 17.07 -1.86
CA LYS A 33 -5.65 18.34 -1.87
C LYS A 33 -4.32 18.28 -2.65
N VAL A 34 -3.78 17.08 -2.87
CA VAL A 34 -2.51 16.84 -3.60
C VAL A 34 -2.73 16.02 -4.87
N LYS A 35 -3.94 16.08 -5.46
CA LYS A 35 -4.31 15.24 -6.60
C LYS A 35 -3.44 15.53 -7.84
N VAL A 36 -3.01 16.78 -8.01
CA VAL A 36 -2.18 17.20 -9.15
C VAL A 36 -0.77 16.62 -9.00
N GLU A 37 -0.21 16.74 -7.81
CA GLU A 37 1.11 16.25 -7.43
C GLU A 37 1.20 14.73 -7.52
N ILE A 38 0.14 14.01 -7.13
CA ILE A 38 0.03 12.56 -7.30
C ILE A 38 0.00 12.20 -8.78
N ARG A 39 -0.79 12.93 -9.59
CA ARG A 39 -0.89 12.66 -11.03
C ARG A 39 0.46 12.87 -11.71
N ASP A 40 1.19 13.90 -11.34
CA ASP A 40 2.46 14.29 -11.94
C ASP A 40 3.64 13.44 -11.40
N ALA A 41 3.44 12.68 -10.32
CA ALA A 41 4.44 11.75 -9.78
C ALA A 41 4.54 10.46 -10.62
N GLU A 42 5.77 9.97 -10.81
CA GLU A 42 6.03 8.66 -11.43
C GLU A 42 5.80 7.50 -10.45
N ALA A 43 6.10 7.73 -9.17
CA ALA A 43 5.90 6.76 -8.09
C ALA A 43 5.57 7.45 -6.77
N ILE A 44 4.89 6.72 -5.89
CA ILE A 44 4.56 7.13 -4.53
C ILE A 44 5.45 6.36 -3.57
N LEU A 45 6.17 7.07 -2.69
CA LEU A 45 6.83 6.46 -1.55
C LEU A 45 5.85 6.41 -0.38
N CYS A 46 5.44 5.21 0.01
CA CYS A 46 4.42 5.01 1.05
C CYS A 46 5.07 4.54 2.36
N MET A 47 5.11 5.45 3.33
CA MET A 47 5.54 5.20 4.70
C MET A 47 4.35 4.77 5.59
N ALA A 48 3.66 3.71 5.19
CA ALA A 48 2.55 3.14 5.95
C ALA A 48 2.74 1.63 6.16
N CYS A 49 1.90 1.02 6.98
CA CYS A 49 1.84 -0.44 7.08
C CYS A 49 1.33 -1.08 5.78
N GLY A 50 1.51 -2.39 5.63
CA GLY A 50 1.13 -3.12 4.42
C GLY A 50 -0.35 -3.00 4.05
N ALA A 51 -1.24 -2.79 5.03
CA ALA A 51 -2.66 -2.52 4.76
C ALA A 51 -2.87 -1.12 4.14
N GLY A 52 -2.15 -0.11 4.62
CA GLY A 52 -2.16 1.23 4.06
C GLY A 52 -1.59 1.25 2.63
N VAL A 53 -0.46 0.58 2.40
CA VAL A 53 0.16 0.49 1.06
C VAL A 53 -0.81 -0.14 0.05
N GLN A 54 -1.46 -1.25 0.42
CA GLN A 54 -2.47 -1.88 -0.45
C GLN A 54 -3.63 -0.94 -0.78
N THR A 55 -4.09 -0.16 0.19
CA THR A 55 -5.19 0.81 0.01
C THR A 55 -4.77 1.98 -0.88
N VAL A 56 -3.51 2.43 -0.77
CA VAL A 56 -2.91 3.45 -1.64
C VAL A 56 -2.83 2.96 -3.09
N VAL A 57 -2.32 1.76 -3.33
CA VAL A 57 -2.26 1.16 -4.67
C VAL A 57 -3.66 1.04 -5.28
N GLU A 58 -4.63 0.52 -4.51
CA GLU A 58 -6.00 0.27 -4.96
C GLU A 58 -6.79 1.55 -5.29
N HIS A 59 -6.42 2.70 -4.72
CA HIS A 59 -7.20 3.94 -4.88
C HIS A 59 -6.50 5.09 -5.57
N LEU A 60 -5.16 5.08 -5.64
CA LEU A 60 -4.40 6.12 -6.33
C LEU A 60 -3.84 5.66 -7.68
N GLU A 61 -3.89 4.35 -7.98
CA GLU A 61 -3.51 3.78 -9.29
C GLU A 61 -2.10 4.22 -9.75
N LYS A 62 -1.17 4.34 -8.79
CA LYS A 62 0.22 4.71 -9.02
C LYS A 62 1.16 3.65 -8.49
N ILE A 63 2.31 3.48 -9.14
CA ILE A 63 3.40 2.65 -8.63
C ILE A 63 3.71 3.14 -7.21
N THR A 64 3.56 2.25 -6.23
CA THR A 64 3.73 2.59 -4.83
C THR A 64 4.83 1.73 -4.24
N VAL A 65 5.88 2.39 -3.78
CA VAL A 65 7.04 1.76 -3.15
C VAL A 65 6.82 1.77 -1.63
N PRO A 66 6.69 0.61 -0.97
CA PRO A 66 6.65 0.52 0.47
C PRO A 66 7.99 0.96 1.06
N CYS A 67 7.98 1.74 2.13
CA CYS A 67 9.21 2.21 2.77
C CYS A 67 9.45 1.63 4.17
N LEU A 68 8.55 0.79 4.68
CA LEU A 68 8.57 0.27 6.04
C LEU A 68 8.07 -1.17 6.08
N ASP A 69 8.63 -1.98 6.98
CA ASP A 69 8.09 -3.29 7.34
C ASP A 69 7.06 -3.16 8.46
N THR A 70 5.92 -3.85 8.30
CA THR A 70 4.90 -3.87 9.35
C THR A 70 5.29 -4.88 10.41
N LYS A 71 5.64 -4.39 11.61
CA LYS A 71 5.96 -5.23 12.79
C LYS A 71 4.85 -5.26 13.85
N PHE A 72 3.86 -4.38 13.73
CA PHE A 72 2.75 -4.25 14.66
C PHE A 72 1.49 -3.78 13.92
N ILE A 73 0.34 -4.35 14.28
CA ILE A 73 -0.98 -3.93 13.78
C ILE A 73 -1.71 -3.33 14.97
N GLY A 74 -1.98 -2.03 14.92
CA GLY A 74 -2.76 -1.33 15.95
C GLY A 74 -4.24 -1.67 15.88
N GLU A 75 -4.90 -1.67 17.02
CA GLU A 75 -6.35 -1.88 17.13
C GLU A 75 -7.12 -0.67 16.59
N THR A 76 -8.20 -0.92 15.85
CA THR A 76 -9.18 0.11 15.50
C THR A 76 -10.39 -0.06 16.42
N GLU A 77 -10.46 0.73 17.50
CA GLU A 77 -11.48 0.64 18.56
C GLU A 77 -12.93 0.82 18.04
N ARG A 78 -13.10 1.41 16.83
CA ARG A 78 -14.36 1.36 16.08
C ARG A 78 -14.14 1.54 14.56
N ILE A 79 -14.77 0.68 13.73
CA ILE A 79 -15.59 0.97 12.50
C ILE A 79 -15.60 -0.19 11.48
N GLY A 80 -16.79 -0.73 11.16
CA GLY A 80 -17.17 -1.19 9.81
C GLY A 80 -16.72 -2.59 9.36
N ARG A 81 -16.71 -2.79 8.02
CA ARG A 81 -16.31 -4.03 7.34
C ARG A 81 -14.79 -4.07 7.20
N PHE A 82 -14.14 -5.00 7.87
CA PHE A 82 -12.69 -5.19 7.83
C PHE A 82 -12.31 -6.34 6.91
N TYR A 83 -11.15 -6.21 6.27
CA TYR A 83 -10.53 -7.27 5.49
C TYR A 83 -9.13 -7.51 6.02
N GLU A 84 -8.73 -8.77 6.16
CA GLU A 84 -7.35 -9.12 6.46
C GLU A 84 -6.48 -8.72 5.26
N ARG A 85 -5.71 -7.64 5.41
CA ARG A 85 -4.81 -7.15 4.35
C ARG A 85 -3.34 -7.37 4.71
N CYS A 86 -2.96 -7.39 5.98
CA CYS A 86 -1.57 -7.58 6.40
C CYS A 86 -1.52 -8.47 7.65
N ARG A 87 -0.48 -9.30 7.74
CA ARG A 87 -0.21 -10.18 8.89
C ARG A 87 0.99 -9.75 9.74
N ALA A 88 1.57 -8.59 9.42
CA ALA A 88 2.78 -8.09 10.09
C ALA A 88 3.93 -9.11 10.16
N CYS A 89 4.21 -9.77 9.04
CA CYS A 89 5.29 -10.76 8.94
C CYS A 89 6.70 -10.17 9.06
N GLY A 90 6.85 -8.84 8.95
CA GLY A 90 8.13 -8.17 9.07
C GLY A 90 9.02 -8.19 7.82
N GLU A 91 8.56 -8.81 6.72
CA GLU A 91 9.27 -8.89 5.44
C GLU A 91 8.33 -8.49 4.30
N CYS A 92 8.26 -7.19 3.98
CA CYS A 92 7.30 -6.68 3.01
C CYS A 92 7.75 -6.89 1.55
N ILE A 93 7.04 -7.75 0.81
CA ILE A 93 7.27 -8.01 -0.62
C ILE A 93 6.22 -7.36 -1.55
N LEU A 94 5.54 -6.33 -1.06
CA LEU A 94 4.43 -5.70 -1.82
C LEU A 94 4.91 -4.96 -3.07
N PHE A 95 6.18 -4.58 -3.13
CA PHE A 95 6.73 -3.93 -4.32
C PHE A 95 6.79 -4.93 -5.48
N GLU A 96 7.29 -6.13 -5.20
CA GLU A 96 7.47 -7.23 -6.14
C GLU A 96 6.13 -7.78 -6.63
N THR A 97 5.11 -7.79 -5.76
CA THR A 97 3.79 -8.35 -6.07
C THR A 97 2.79 -7.31 -6.59
N GLY A 98 3.23 -6.09 -6.90
CA GLY A 98 2.36 -5.04 -7.43
C GLY A 98 1.27 -4.61 -6.43
N GLY A 99 1.56 -4.68 -5.13
CA GLY A 99 0.63 -4.29 -4.08
C GLY A 99 -0.38 -5.38 -3.71
N ILE A 100 -0.18 -6.65 -4.07
CA ILE A 100 -1.04 -7.75 -3.64
C ILE A 100 -0.29 -8.65 -2.66
N CYS A 101 -0.67 -8.66 -1.38
CA CYS A 101 0.02 -9.49 -0.37
C CYS A 101 -0.30 -10.98 -0.55
N PRO A 102 0.66 -11.86 -0.90
CA PRO A 102 0.36 -13.28 -1.12
C PRO A 102 0.05 -14.05 0.17
N VAL A 103 0.34 -13.48 1.34
CA VAL A 103 0.07 -14.13 2.63
C VAL A 103 -1.40 -13.96 3.03
N THR A 104 -1.99 -12.79 2.78
CA THR A 104 -3.36 -12.44 3.23
C THR A 104 -4.36 -12.33 2.09
N ARG A 105 -3.90 -12.02 0.87
CA ARG A 105 -4.76 -11.82 -0.31
C ARG A 105 -4.83 -13.04 -1.22
N CYS A 106 -3.89 -13.97 -1.10
CA CYS A 106 -3.98 -15.27 -1.76
C CYS A 106 -4.91 -16.18 -0.94
N PRO A 107 -5.94 -16.82 -1.53
CA PRO A 107 -6.78 -17.79 -0.82
C PRO A 107 -6.02 -18.95 -0.19
N LYS A 108 -4.83 -19.26 -0.75
CA LYS A 108 -3.94 -20.32 -0.27
C LYS A 108 -2.95 -19.83 0.81
N GLY A 109 -2.79 -18.51 0.98
CA GLY A 109 -1.85 -17.91 1.94
C GLY A 109 -0.38 -18.24 1.70
N MET A 110 0.01 -18.59 0.46
CA MET A 110 1.36 -19.03 0.10
C MET A 110 2.06 -18.00 -0.80
N MET A 111 3.36 -17.78 -0.57
CA MET A 111 4.20 -16.93 -1.44
C MET A 111 4.46 -17.56 -2.82
N ASN A 112 4.76 -18.85 -2.88
CA ASN A 112 5.17 -19.56 -4.09
C ASN A 112 4.23 -20.74 -4.42
N GLY A 113 2.93 -20.58 -4.14
CA GLY A 113 1.94 -21.61 -4.46
C GLY A 113 1.57 -21.59 -5.95
N PRO A 114 1.15 -22.73 -6.55
CA PRO A 114 0.61 -22.72 -7.90
C PRO A 114 -0.59 -21.76 -7.98
N CYS A 115 -0.49 -20.73 -8.82
CA CYS A 115 -1.54 -19.71 -9.01
C CYS A 115 -2.82 -20.27 -9.64
N GLY A 116 -2.72 -21.49 -10.18
CA GLY A 116 -3.78 -22.23 -10.84
C GLY A 116 -5.12 -22.22 -10.17
N GLY A 117 -6.06 -21.59 -10.86
CA GLY A 117 -7.47 -21.64 -10.52
C GLY A 117 -7.95 -20.55 -9.58
N MET A 118 -7.13 -19.53 -9.28
CA MET A 118 -7.53 -18.45 -8.36
C MET A 118 -8.62 -17.53 -8.95
N TYR A 119 -8.70 -17.37 -10.28
CA TYR A 119 -9.74 -16.59 -10.95
C TYR A 119 -10.55 -17.51 -11.88
N ASN A 120 -11.80 -17.82 -11.50
CA ASN A 120 -12.70 -18.70 -12.25
C ASN A 120 -12.14 -20.11 -12.59
N GLY A 121 -11.24 -20.67 -11.77
CA GLY A 121 -10.74 -22.03 -11.97
C GLY A 121 -9.83 -22.21 -13.20
N LYS A 122 -9.35 -21.12 -13.81
CA LYS A 122 -8.46 -21.15 -14.98
C LYS A 122 -7.06 -20.68 -14.62
N TRP A 123 -6.08 -21.25 -15.31
CA TRP A 123 -4.70 -20.75 -15.41
C TRP A 123 -4.63 -19.72 -16.53
#